data_AF-A0A8J6TCW7-F1
#
_entry.id   AF-A0A8J6TCW7-F1
#
_cell.length_a   1.000
_cell.length_b   1.000
_cell.length_c   1.000
_cell.angle_alpha   90.00
_cell.angle_beta   90.00
_cell.angle_gamma   90.00
#
_symmetry.space_group_name_H-M   'P 1'
#
loop_
_entity.id
_entity.type
_entity.pdbx_description
1 polymer ?
#
loop_
_entity_poly.entity_id
_entity_poly.type
_entity_poly.pdbx_seq_one_letter_code
_entity_poly.pdbx_strand_id
1 'polypeptide(L)' 'MLLLDTHVLIWLDEGNPRLGKTARQSIDQSLAIGQLGVATISFWEVAMLVEKQCLTMKTELHVWRV' A
#
# COMPACT_ATOMS: atom_id res chain seq x y z
N MET A 1 -6.43 15.50 -1.71
CA MET A 1 -6.50 14.22 -1.00
C MET A 1 -6.26 13.10 -1.99
N LEU A 2 -5.23 12.29 -1.73
CA LEU A 2 -4.85 11.12 -2.52
C LEU A 2 -5.17 9.86 -1.71
N LEU A 3 -6.01 8.98 -2.25
CA LEU A 3 -6.33 7.70 -1.64
C LEU A 3 -5.61 6.60 -2.42
N LEU A 4 -4.85 5.74 -1.73
CA LEU A 4 -4.17 4.62 -2.37
C LEU A 4 -5.13 3.45 -2.59
N ASP A 5 -5.06 2.86 -3.78
CA ASP A 5 -5.60 1.53 -4.04
C ASP A 5 -4.72 0.46 -3.36
N THR A 6 -5.30 -0.69 -3.08
CA THR A 6 -4.64 -1.84 -2.46
C THR A 6 -3.38 -2.28 -3.19
N HIS A 7 -3.38 -2.31 -4.53
CA HIS A 7 -2.17 -2.70 -5.26
C HIS A 7 -1.05 -1.64 -5.18
N VAL A 8 -1.41 -0.36 -5.11
CA VAL A 8 -0.44 0.75 -4.95
C VAL A 8 0.19 0.69 -3.58
N LEU A 9 -0.60 0.42 -2.54
CA LEU A 9 -0.13 0.24 -1.17
C LEU A 9 0.90 -0.90 -1.07
N ILE A 10 0.61 -2.05 -1.68
CA ILE A 10 1.55 -3.19 -1.73
C ILE A 10 2.84 -2.80 -2.44
N TRP A 11 2.75 -2.15 -3.60
CA TRP A 11 3.95 -1.76 -4.35
C TRP A 11 4.78 -0.71 -3.64
N LEU A 12 4.14 0.20 -2.89
CA LEU A 12 4.82 1.19 -2.07
C LEU A 12 5.62 0.49 -0.96
N ASP A 13 5.00 -0.46 -0.25
CA ASP A 13 5.63 -1.27 0.80
C ASP A 13 6.83 -2.08 0.29
N GLU A 14 6.68 -2.72 -0.88
CA GLU A 14 7.74 -3.54 -1.49
C GLU A 14 8.85 -2.71 -2.16
N GLY A 15 8.69 -1.39 -2.30
CA GLY A 15 9.56 -0.57 -3.14
C GLY A 15 9.50 -0.96 -4.63
N ASN A 16 8.39 -1.56 -5.06
CA ASN A 16 8.24 -2.22 -6.36
C ASN A 16 8.41 -1.25 -7.54
N PRO A 17 9.26 -1.54 -8.55
CA PRO A 17 9.49 -0.65 -9.71
C PRO A 17 8.24 -0.33 -10.53
N ARG A 18 7.18 -1.14 -10.43
CA ARG A 18 5.87 -0.86 -11.05
C ARG A 18 5.26 0.44 -10.55
N LEU A 19 5.57 0.85 -9.32
CA LEU A 19 5.24 2.16 -8.81
C LEU A 19 6.23 3.19 -9.39
N GLY A 20 5.88 3.78 -10.53
CA GLY A 20 6.72 4.73 -11.26
C GLY A 20 7.08 5.99 -10.45
N LYS A 21 8.11 6.70 -10.91
CA LYS A 21 8.66 7.88 -10.24
C LYS A 21 7.61 8.97 -9.99
N THR A 22 6.78 9.28 -10.97
CA THR A 22 5.71 10.29 -10.85
C THR A 22 4.70 9.90 -9.78
N ALA A 23 4.29 8.64 -9.73
CA ALA A 23 3.34 8.16 -8.72
C ALA A 23 3.95 8.27 -7.31
N ARG A 24 5.22 7.87 -7.12
CA ARG A 24 5.93 8.05 -5.84
C ARG A 24 6.01 9.51 -5.43
N GLN A 25 6.35 10.40 -6.35
CA GLN A 25 6.39 11.84 -6.09
C GLN A 25 5.03 12.39 -5.64
N SER A 26 3.94 11.99 -6.28
CA SER A 26 2.59 12.39 -5.87
C SER A 26 2.23 11.86 -4.47
N ILE A 27 2.64 10.63 -4.14
CA ILE A 27 2.47 10.03 -2.83
C ILE A 27 3.25 10.82 -1.77
N ASP A 28 4.53 11.09 -2.01
CA ASP A 28 5.40 11.84 -1.09
C ASP A 28 4.88 13.27 -0.86
N GLN A 29 4.43 13.95 -1.92
CA GLN A 29 3.84 15.28 -1.82
C GLN A 29 2.54 15.26 -1.02
N SER A 30 1.65 14.30 -1.28
CA SER A 30 0.38 14.17 -0.57
C SER A 30 0.60 13.78 0.90
N LEU A 31 1.61 12.98 1.20
CA LEU A 31 2.03 12.63 2.56
C LEU A 31 2.52 13.87 3.30
N ALA A 32 3.38 14.68 2.67
CA ALA A 32 3.95 15.88 3.28
C ALA A 32 2.89 16.92 3.70
N ILE A 33 1.77 16.98 3.01
CA ILE A 33 0.65 17.89 3.33
C ILE A 33 -0.48 17.23 4.12
N GLY A 34 -0.28 15.99 4.61
CA GLY A 34 -1.27 15.27 5.42
C GLY A 34 -2.56 14.88 4.66
N GLN A 35 -2.48 14.76 3.34
CA GLN A 35 -3.62 14.43 2.47
C GLN A 35 -3.52 13.05 1.83
N LEU A 36 -2.56 12.22 2.24
CA LEU A 36 -2.45 10.82 1.84
C LEU A 36 -3.33 9.95 2.75
N GLY A 37 -4.17 9.12 2.15
CA GLY A 37 -5.02 8.17 2.85
C GLY A 37 -4.91 6.76 2.28
N VAL A 38 -5.28 5.79 3.11
CA VAL A 38 -5.48 4.38 2.76
C VAL A 38 -6.86 3.98 3.27
N ALA A 39 -7.64 3.28 2.46
CA ALA A 39 -8.95 2.81 2.90
C ALA A 39 -8.78 1.62 3.86
N THR A 40 -9.54 1.58 4.96
CA THR A 40 -9.47 0.47 5.94
C THR A 40 -9.75 -0.89 5.29
N ILE A 41 -10.59 -0.93 4.26
CA ILE A 41 -10.91 -2.15 3.51
C ILE A 41 -9.69 -2.76 2.82
N SER A 42 -8.71 -1.94 2.40
CA SER A 42 -7.49 -2.41 1.74
C SER A 42 -6.70 -3.37 2.61
N PHE A 43 -6.70 -3.21 3.94
CA PHE A 43 -6.04 -4.16 4.84
C PHE A 43 -6.71 -5.54 4.84
N TRP A 44 -8.05 -5.58 4.75
CA TRP A 44 -8.76 -6.85 4.62
C TRP A 44 -8.50 -7.49 3.25
N GLU A 45 -8.47 -6.71 2.17
CA GLU A 45 -8.14 -7.22 0.84
C GLU A 45 -6.73 -7.83 0.78
N VAL A 46 -5.74 -7.18 1.39
CA VAL A 46 -4.38 -7.75 1.52
C VAL A 46 -4.40 -9.06 2.32
N ALA A 47 -5.10 -9.10 3.46
CA ALA A 47 -5.23 -10.31 4.25
C ALA A 47 -5.87 -11.46 3.45
N MET A 48 -6.92 -11.19 2.69
CA MET A 48 -7.57 -12.17 1.82
C MET A 48 -6.66 -12.66 0.69
N LEU A 49 -5.84 -11.77 0.11
CA LEU A 49 -4.87 -12.15 -0.93
C LEU A 49 -3.77 -13.07 -0.37
N VAL A 50 -3.30 -12.80 0.85
CA VAL A 50 -2.35 -13.67 1.55
C VAL A 50 -2.97 -15.01 1.92
N GLU A 51 -4.19 -15.01 2.46
CA GLU A 51 -4.93 -16.25 2.79
C GLU A 51 -5.09 -17.15 1.56
N LYS A 52 -5.42 -16.54 0.41
CA LYS A 52 -5.53 -17.24 -0.87
C LYS A 52 -4.20 -17.58 -1.54
N GLN A 53 -3.07 -17.32 -0.89
CA GLN A 53 -1.72 -17.53 -1.43
C GLN A 53 -1.46 -16.80 -2.77
N CYS A 54 -2.21 -15.72 -3.03
CA CYS A 54 -2.07 -14.87 -4.22
C CYS A 54 -1.08 -13.73 -3.98
N LEU A 55 -0.68 -13.50 -2.74
CA LEU A 55 0.30 -12.50 -2.31
C LEU A 55 1.15 -13.09 -1.20
N THR A 56 2.47 -12.88 -1.25
CA THR A 56 3.39 -13.25 -0.18
C THR A 56 4.01 -11.98 0.39
N MET A 57 3.69 -11.66 1.64
CA MET A 57 4.26 -10.51 2.33
C MET A 57 5.57 -10.90 3.02
N LYS A 58 6.56 -10.00 3.02
CA LYS A 58 7.81 -10.20 3.77
C LYS A 58 7.64 -10.00 5.28
N THR A 59 6.68 -9.15 5.64
CA THR A 59 6.33 -8.80 7.02
C THR A 59 5.06 -9.52 7.40
N GLU A 60 4.97 -10.00 8.64
CA GLU A 60 3.75 -10.55 9.19
C GLU A 60 2.59 -9.54 9.14
N LEU A 61 1.41 -9.97 8.70
CA LEU A 61 0.26 -9.08 8.49
C LEU A 61 -0.14 -8.28 9.75
N HIS A 62 0.01 -8.89 10.92
CA HIS A 62 -0.32 -8.24 12.19
C HIS A 62 0.67 -7.14 12.57
N VAL A 63 1.90 -7.19 12.07
CA VAL A 63 2.91 -6.13 12.26
C VAL A 63 2.74 -5.04 11.20
N TRP A 64 2.35 -5.42 9.98
CA TRP A 64 2.29 -4.52 8.84
C TRP A 64 1.34 -3.32 8.99
N ARG A 65 0.27 -3.46 9.77
CA ARG A 65 -0.71 -2.38 10.02
C ARG A 65 -0.42 -1.56 11.29
N VAL A 66 0.46 -2.03 12.18
CA VAL A 66 0.66 -1.43 13.51
C VAL A 66 1.42 -0.12 13.39
#